data_AF-A0A6N7CEG5-F1
#
_entry.id   AF-A0A6N7CEG5-F1
#
_cell.length_a   1.000
_cell.length_b   1.000
_cell.length_c   1.000
_cell.angle_alpha   90.00
_cell.angle_beta   90.00
_cell.angle_gamma   90.00
#
_symmetry.space_group_name_H-M   'P 1'
#
loop_
_entity.id
_entity.type
_entity.pdbx_description
1 polymer ?
#
loop_
_entity_poly.entity_id
_entity_poly.type
_entity_poly.pdbx_seq_one_letter_code
_entity_poly.pdbx_strand_id
1 'polypeptide(L)'
;MADAQTRLSETQPATTTQATALPPTSAQCGIVTNNLNGATAPVIIIAGTPSCPAALSISDRYLNDRTVAAQGQGRFAVIDAWNCSWPYLPDRSHADSYLHCVDPTGNAVKIGD
;
A
#
# COMPACT_ATOMS: atom_id res chain seq x y z
N MET A 1 15.82 62.97 -18.22
CA MET A 1 16.87 62.39 -17.36
C MET A 1 16.25 62.13 -16.00
N ALA A 2 15.89 60.88 -15.72
CA ALA A 2 15.59 60.34 -14.40
C ALA A 2 15.76 58.82 -14.52
N ASP A 3 16.99 58.39 -14.25
CA ASP A 3 17.41 56.99 -14.35
C ASP A 3 16.98 56.20 -13.11
N ALA A 4 16.45 55.02 -13.38
CA ALA A 4 16.07 54.00 -12.42
C ALA A 4 17.32 53.31 -11.87
N GLN A 5 17.49 53.20 -10.55
CA GLN A 5 18.32 52.15 -9.96
C GLN A 5 17.70 51.59 -8.66
N THR A 6 16.99 50.49 -8.90
CA THR A 6 16.55 49.43 -7.99
C THR A 6 17.67 48.97 -7.04
N ARG A 7 17.26 48.72 -5.79
CA ARG A 7 18.08 48.25 -4.67
C ARG A 7 18.88 46.98 -5.00
N LEU A 8 20.19 47.05 -4.77
CA LEU A 8 21.05 45.91 -4.49
C LEU A 8 20.71 45.36 -3.09
N SER A 9 20.31 44.10 -3.02
CA SER A 9 20.40 43.25 -1.83
C SER A 9 20.50 41.81 -2.32
N GLU A 10 21.70 41.43 -2.74
CA GLU A 10 22.14 40.04 -2.82
C GLU A 10 22.20 39.42 -1.41
N THR A 11 22.26 38.08 -1.40
CA THR A 11 22.41 37.12 -0.28
C THR A 11 21.04 36.54 0.12
N GLN A 12 20.68 35.29 -0.19
CA GLN A 12 21.44 34.04 -0.14
C GLN A 12 20.63 32.94 -0.89
N PRO A 13 21.24 31.95 -1.56
CA PRO A 13 20.50 30.75 -1.94
C PRO A 13 20.13 30.00 -0.66
N ALA A 14 18.84 29.91 -0.37
CA ALA A 14 18.36 28.96 0.63
C ALA A 14 18.73 27.58 0.12
N THR A 15 19.77 27.00 0.70
CA THR A 15 20.08 25.59 0.53
C THR A 15 18.93 24.86 1.20
N THR A 16 17.93 24.49 0.42
CA THR A 16 16.87 23.59 0.87
C THR A 16 17.57 22.25 1.10
N THR A 17 17.97 22.00 2.34
CA THR A 17 18.20 20.65 2.82
C THR A 17 16.92 19.89 2.51
N GLN A 18 16.92 19.11 1.42
CA GLN A 18 15.90 18.11 1.21
C GLN A 18 16.03 17.19 2.42
N ALA A 19 15.16 17.39 3.40
CA ALA A 19 14.80 16.31 4.28
C ALA A 19 14.43 15.17 3.34
N THR A 20 15.20 14.10 3.34
CA THR A 20 14.76 12.80 2.83
C THR A 20 13.46 12.52 3.56
N ALA A 21 12.35 12.87 2.91
CA ALA A 21 11.04 12.44 3.35
C ALA A 21 11.15 10.92 3.46
N LEU A 22 10.76 10.36 4.62
CA LEU A 22 10.48 8.94 4.65
C LEU A 22 9.60 8.63 3.44
N PRO A 23 9.82 7.50 2.74
CA PRO A 23 8.91 7.09 1.67
C PRO A 23 7.49 7.13 2.24
N PRO A 24 6.45 7.52 1.46
CA PRO A 24 5.08 7.54 1.95
C PRO A 24 4.67 6.12 2.35
N THR A 25 4.94 5.75 3.61
CA THR A 25 4.60 4.47 4.20
C THR A 25 3.10 4.52 4.46
N SER A 26 2.33 3.68 3.78
CA SER A 26 0.86 3.63 3.68
C SER A 26 0.21 4.65 2.75
N ALA A 27 0.33 4.43 1.43
CA ALA A 27 -0.60 5.01 0.46
C ALA A 27 -1.85 4.11 0.36
N GLN A 28 -3.01 4.62 0.79
CA GLN A 28 -4.29 3.95 0.58
C GLN A 28 -4.71 4.09 -0.89
N CYS A 29 -4.92 2.97 -1.56
CA CYS A 29 -5.25 2.92 -2.98
C CYS A 29 -6.76 2.90 -3.28
N GLY A 30 -7.58 2.50 -2.31
CA GLY A 30 -9.03 2.43 -2.46
C GLY A 30 -9.65 1.40 -1.51
N ILE A 31 -10.84 0.91 -1.87
CA ILE A 31 -11.62 -0.07 -1.13
C ILE A 31 -11.94 -1.25 -2.05
N VAL A 32 -11.87 -2.47 -1.52
CA VAL A 32 -12.37 -3.70 -2.16
C VAL A 32 -13.55 -4.26 -1.36
N THR A 33 -14.49 -4.92 -2.04
CA THR A 33 -15.66 -5.56 -1.41
C THR A 33 -15.48 -7.06 -1.42
N ASN A 34 -15.69 -7.72 -0.28
CA ASN A 34 -15.79 -9.16 -0.21
C ASN A 34 -17.20 -9.59 -0.65
N ASN A 35 -17.29 -10.29 -1.77
CA ASN A 35 -18.54 -10.70 -2.39
C ASN A 35 -19.31 -11.76 -1.60
N LEU A 36 -18.67 -12.43 -0.63
CA LEU A 36 -19.32 -13.45 0.20
C LEU A 36 -20.21 -12.85 1.30
N ASN A 37 -19.83 -11.70 1.85
CA ASN A 37 -20.50 -11.10 3.00
C ASN A 37 -20.79 -9.59 2.85
N GLY A 38 -20.39 -8.98 1.73
CA GLY A 38 -20.56 -7.55 1.46
C GLY A 38 -19.63 -6.64 2.27
N ALA A 39 -18.72 -7.19 3.07
CA ALA A 39 -17.79 -6.40 3.86
C ALA A 39 -16.80 -5.66 2.94
N THR A 40 -16.54 -4.40 3.25
CA THR A 40 -15.57 -3.57 2.52
C THR A 40 -14.28 -3.43 3.32
N ALA A 41 -13.15 -3.38 2.61
CA ALA A 41 -11.83 -3.26 3.23
C ALA A 41 -10.93 -2.31 2.43
N PRO A 42 -10.20 -1.39 3.09
CA PRO A 42 -9.20 -0.57 2.41
C PRO A 42 -8.03 -1.42 1.89
N VAL A 43 -7.42 -0.96 0.79
CA VAL A 43 -6.17 -1.51 0.26
C VAL A 43 -5.07 -0.49 0.47
N ILE A 44 -4.02 -0.90 1.20
CA ILE A 44 -2.96 -0.03 1.68
C ILE A 44 -1.62 -0.57 1.20
N ILE A 45 -0.82 0.25 0.51
CA ILE A 45 0.56 -0.13 0.15
C ILE A 45 1.44 -0.02 1.40
N ILE A 46 2.01 -1.15 1.82
CA ILE A 46 2.83 -1.24 3.04
C ILE A 46 4.33 -1.42 2.75
N ALA A 47 4.71 -1.81 1.52
CA ALA A 47 6.10 -1.82 1.07
C ALA A 47 6.21 -1.63 -0.44
N GLY A 48 7.33 -1.07 -0.88
CA GLY A 48 7.63 -0.85 -2.30
C GLY A 48 6.75 0.23 -2.95
N THR A 49 6.63 0.16 -4.27
CA THR A 49 5.87 1.12 -5.08
C THR A 49 5.00 0.44 -6.14
N PRO A 50 4.13 -0.53 -5.78
CA PRO A 50 3.18 -1.07 -6.72
C PRO A 50 2.19 0.02 -7.15
N SER A 51 1.66 -0.07 -8.37
CA SER A 51 0.61 0.85 -8.80
C SER A 51 -0.69 0.54 -8.05
N CYS A 52 -1.50 1.57 -7.75
CA CYS A 52 -2.80 1.34 -7.12
C CYS A 52 -3.75 0.42 -7.90
N PRO A 53 -3.81 0.47 -9.26
CA PRO A 53 -4.55 -0.52 -10.03
C PRO A 53 -4.09 -1.96 -9.79
N ALA A 54 -2.77 -2.20 -9.71
CA ALA A 54 -2.24 -3.54 -9.41
C ALA A 54 -2.60 -3.97 -7.99
N ALA A 55 -2.43 -3.07 -7.00
CA ALA A 55 -2.78 -3.33 -5.60
C ALA A 55 -4.26 -3.66 -5.41
N LEU A 56 -5.17 -2.92 -6.06
CA LEU A 56 -6.61 -3.19 -6.01
C LEU A 56 -6.96 -4.50 -6.71
N SER A 57 -6.38 -4.75 -7.89
CA SER A 57 -6.67 -5.98 -8.66
C SER A 57 -6.25 -7.24 -7.91
N ILE A 58 -5.05 -7.27 -7.33
CA ILE A 58 -4.58 -8.44 -6.57
C ILE A 58 -5.43 -8.65 -5.30
N SER A 59 -5.82 -7.56 -4.64
CA SER A 59 -6.63 -7.57 -3.44
C SER A 59 -8.05 -8.09 -3.70
N ASP A 60 -8.69 -7.61 -4.76
CA ASP A 60 -10.00 -8.08 -5.20
C ASP A 60 -9.98 -9.57 -5.55
N ARG A 61 -9.00 -10.00 -6.36
CA ARG A 61 -8.84 -11.41 -6.73
C ARG A 61 -8.65 -12.30 -5.51
N TYR A 62 -7.79 -11.91 -4.56
CA TYR A 62 -7.58 -12.72 -3.37
C TYR A 62 -8.84 -12.86 -2.50
N LEU A 63 -9.64 -11.81 -2.39
CA LEU A 63 -10.90 -11.88 -1.64
C LEU A 63 -11.96 -12.71 -2.35
N ASN A 64 -12.07 -12.56 -3.67
CA ASN A 64 -13.27 -12.92 -4.43
C ASN A 64 -13.10 -14.11 -5.39
N ASP A 65 -11.88 -14.52 -5.71
CA ASP A 65 -11.63 -15.71 -6.53
C ASP A 65 -12.01 -16.98 -5.75
N ARG A 66 -12.91 -17.77 -6.33
CA ARG A 66 -13.44 -19.00 -5.70
C ARG A 66 -12.40 -20.10 -5.54
N THR A 67 -11.27 -20.01 -6.22
CA THR A 67 -10.15 -20.95 -6.08
C THR A 67 -9.32 -20.66 -4.82
N VAL A 68 -9.45 -19.47 -4.22
CA VAL A 68 -8.76 -19.07 -2.99
C VAL A 68 -9.52 -19.60 -1.77
N ALA A 69 -9.21 -20.83 -1.38
CA ALA A 69 -9.82 -21.50 -0.24
C ALA A 69 -9.03 -21.31 1.06
N ALA A 70 -9.71 -21.51 2.19
CA ALA A 70 -9.04 -21.69 3.48
C ALA A 70 -8.26 -23.01 3.49
N GLN A 71 -7.05 -22.95 4.04
CA GLN A 71 -6.11 -24.06 4.14
C GLN A 71 -5.53 -24.10 5.55
N GLY A 72 -6.00 -25.04 6.37
CA GLY A 72 -5.54 -25.19 7.76
C GLY A 72 -5.75 -23.91 8.56
N GLN A 73 -4.64 -23.31 9.01
CA GLN A 73 -4.60 -22.12 9.86
C GLN A 73 -4.59 -20.81 9.06
N GLY A 74 -5.28 -20.73 7.93
CA GLY A 74 -5.34 -19.47 7.18
C GLY A 74 -5.90 -19.61 5.78
N ARG A 75 -5.74 -18.57 4.98
CA ARG A 75 -5.95 -18.58 3.52
C ARG A 75 -4.62 -18.23 2.88
N PHE A 76 -4.22 -18.99 1.87
CA PHE A 76 -2.95 -18.81 1.18
C PHE A 76 -3.17 -19.03 -0.31
N ALA A 77 -2.68 -18.12 -1.14
CA ALA A 77 -2.77 -18.24 -2.59
C ALA A 77 -1.61 -17.54 -3.28
N VAL A 78 -1.21 -18.08 -4.43
CA VAL A 78 -0.32 -17.40 -5.37
C VAL A 78 -1.18 -16.90 -6.53
N ILE A 79 -1.22 -15.59 -6.73
CA ILE A 79 -2.03 -14.94 -7.77
C ILE A 79 -1.10 -13.98 -8.52
N ASP A 80 -0.93 -14.15 -9.82
CA ASP A 80 -0.02 -13.34 -10.65
C ASP A 80 1.40 -13.20 -10.07
N ALA A 81 1.93 -14.28 -9.50
CA ALA A 81 3.20 -14.36 -8.77
C ALA A 81 3.26 -13.60 -7.42
N TRP A 82 2.17 -12.96 -6.99
CA TRP A 82 2.04 -12.44 -5.63
C TRP A 82 1.66 -13.57 -4.67
N ASN A 83 2.36 -13.64 -3.55
CA ASN A 83 2.02 -14.51 -2.44
C ASN A 83 1.06 -13.75 -1.52
N CYS A 84 -0.20 -14.14 -1.56
CA CYS A 84 -1.24 -13.59 -0.70
C CYS A 84 -1.53 -14.54 0.47
N SER A 85 -1.66 -13.98 1.66
CA SER A 85 -1.96 -14.76 2.85
C SER A 85 -2.83 -14.02 3.85
N TRP A 86 -3.62 -14.80 4.58
CA TRP A 86 -4.33 -14.38 5.78
C TRP A 86 -4.12 -15.46 6.84
N PRO A 87 -2.98 -15.44 7.56
CA PRO A 87 -2.69 -16.43 8.57
C PRO A 87 -3.54 -16.21 9.83
N TYR A 88 -4.06 -17.29 10.38
CA TYR A 88 -4.58 -17.33 11.73
C TYR A 88 -3.40 -17.59 12.68
N LEU A 89 -3.04 -16.57 13.47
CA LEU A 89 -2.03 -16.71 14.51
C LEU A 89 -2.71 -16.83 15.88
N PRO A 90 -2.31 -17.78 16.73
CA PRO A 90 -2.87 -17.90 18.07
C PRO A 90 -2.64 -16.61 18.85
N ASP A 91 -3.65 -16.23 19.64
CA ASP A 91 -3.64 -15.03 20.49
C ASP A 91 -3.42 -13.69 19.77
N ARG A 92 -3.63 -13.66 18.45
CA ARG A 92 -3.56 -12.45 17.62
C ARG A 92 -4.90 -12.20 16.96
N SER A 93 -5.32 -10.94 16.90
CA SER A 93 -6.44 -10.56 16.07
C SER A 93 -6.05 -10.63 14.58
N HIS A 94 -7.04 -10.66 13.69
CA HIS A 94 -6.79 -10.49 12.27
C HIS A 94 -6.28 -9.09 11.90
N ALA A 95 -6.39 -8.08 12.78
CA ALA A 95 -5.72 -6.79 12.56
C ALA A 95 -4.19 -6.91 12.73
N ASP A 96 -3.75 -7.77 13.67
CA ASP A 96 -2.33 -8.07 13.91
C ASP A 96 -1.78 -9.15 12.97
N SER A 97 -2.66 -9.98 12.40
CA SER A 97 -2.39 -11.06 11.43
C SER A 97 -3.04 -10.73 10.09
N TYR A 98 -2.83 -9.50 9.62
CA TYR A 98 -3.62 -8.94 8.53
C TYR A 98 -3.43 -9.68 7.21
N LEU A 99 -4.49 -9.61 6.41
CA LEU A 99 -4.48 -10.07 5.04
C LEU A 99 -3.50 -9.22 4.26
N HIS A 100 -2.52 -9.86 3.61
CA HIS A 100 -1.56 -9.16 2.78
C HIS A 100 -1.16 -9.96 1.54
N CYS A 101 -0.64 -9.26 0.54
CA CYS A 101 -0.03 -9.85 -0.64
C CYS A 101 1.36 -9.26 -0.86
N VAL A 102 2.34 -10.10 -1.20
CA VAL A 102 3.72 -9.70 -1.49
C VAL A 102 4.16 -10.22 -2.84
N ASP A 103 4.72 -9.36 -3.68
CA ASP A 103 5.27 -9.75 -4.97
C ASP A 103 6.76 -10.15 -4.89
N PRO A 104 7.33 -10.76 -5.94
CA PRO A 104 8.73 -11.21 -5.93
C PRO A 104 9.76 -10.08 -5.86
N THR A 105 9.36 -8.83 -6.10
CA THR A 105 10.22 -7.64 -6.03
C THR A 105 10.21 -6.99 -4.64
N GLY A 106 9.35 -7.47 -3.73
CA GLY A 106 9.18 -6.94 -2.39
C GLY A 106 8.11 -5.85 -2.27
N ASN A 107 7.28 -5.62 -3.30
CA ASN A 107 6.08 -4.79 -3.13
C ASN A 107 5.09 -5.54 -2.24
N ALA A 108 4.45 -4.83 -1.32
CA ALA A 108 3.48 -5.43 -0.41
C ALA A 108 2.27 -4.54 -0.20
N VAL A 109 1.10 -5.19 -0.12
CA VAL A 109 -0.18 -4.55 0.13
C VAL A 109 -0.90 -5.23 1.30
N LYS A 110 -1.57 -4.44 2.13
CA LYS A 110 -2.47 -4.87 3.19
C LYS A 110 -3.92 -4.66 2.75
N ILE A 111 -4.79 -5.59 3.08
CA ILE A 111 -6.25 -5.46 2.92
C ILE A 111 -6.89 -5.39 4.31
N GLY A 112 -7.65 -4.33 4.56
CA GLY A 112 -8.20 -4.03 5.89
C GLY A 112 -7.33 -3.05 6.67
N ASP A 113 -7.85 -2.60 7.82
CA ASP A 113 -7.14 -1.77 8.81
C ASP A 113 -6.58 -2.61 9.96
#